data_AF-A0A930F9A8-F1
#
_entry.id   AF-A0A930F9A8-F1
#
_cell.length_a   1.000
_cell.length_b   1.000
_cell.length_c   1.000
_cell.angle_alpha   90.00
_cell.angle_beta   90.00
_cell.angle_gamma   90.00
#
_symmetry.space_group_name_H-M   'P 1'
#
loop_
_entity.id
_entity.type
_entity.pdbx_description
1 polymer ?
#
loop_
_entity_poly.entity_id
_entity_poly.type
_entity_poly.pdbx_seq_one_letter_code
_entity_poly.pdbx_strand_id
1 'polypeptide(L)'
;LRANLTSIGAIDYSKDRVTGGGTPQGLEGSVARFLDTVAERDKRIDELSKLKCDAITKIDALDEKLGAIILRYEFVLNNSTEDAYKMIGCYSTKQAKRYKQKALLEFGQKFVL
;
A
#
# COMPACT_ATOMS: atom_id res chain seq x y z
N LEU A 1 36.47 52.10 -10.98
CA LEU A 1 37.11 50.95 -11.68
C LEU A 1 36.01 50.00 -12.16
N ARG A 2 35.85 49.81 -13.47
CA ARG A 2 35.07 48.72 -14.08
C ARG A 2 36.06 47.59 -14.41
N ALA A 3 35.92 46.42 -13.80
CA ALA A 3 36.70 45.25 -14.15
C ALA A 3 35.77 44.22 -14.84
N ASN A 4 36.15 43.85 -16.06
CA ASN A 4 35.46 42.92 -16.95
C ASN A 4 35.47 41.50 -16.38
N LEU A 5 34.29 40.89 -16.28
CA LEU A 5 34.08 39.49 -15.96
C LEU A 5 33.97 38.69 -17.28
N THR A 6 35.08 38.43 -17.96
CA THR A 6 35.05 37.59 -19.18
C THR A 6 36.36 36.84 -19.38
N SER A 7 36.53 35.75 -18.64
CA SER A 7 37.29 34.55 -19.03
C SER A 7 37.27 33.58 -17.85
N ILE A 8 36.35 32.62 -17.85
CA ILE A 8 36.55 31.37 -17.11
C ILE A 8 37.26 30.46 -18.11
N GLY A 9 38.57 30.24 -17.90
CA GLY A 9 39.35 29.30 -18.71
C GLY A 9 38.72 27.91 -18.63
N ALA A 10 38.75 27.16 -19.74
CA ALA A 10 38.29 25.78 -19.76
C ALA A 10 39.10 24.97 -18.74
N ILE A 11 38.41 24.46 -17.71
CA ILE A 11 39.01 23.59 -16.70
C ILE A 11 39.16 22.21 -17.35
N ASP A 12 40.42 21.80 -17.55
CA ASP A 12 40.77 20.49 -18.10
C ASP A 12 40.66 19.42 -17.01
N TYR A 13 39.55 18.70 -17.00
CA TYR A 13 39.30 17.58 -16.08
C TYR A 13 40.05 16.30 -16.47
N SER A 14 40.89 16.30 -17.51
CA SER A 14 41.61 15.08 -17.94
C SER A 14 42.69 14.61 -16.95
N LYS A 15 43.07 15.46 -15.99
CA LYS A 15 44.12 15.15 -15.00
C LYS A 15 43.64 15.01 -13.57
N ASP A 16 42.41 15.43 -13.27
CA ASP A 16 41.80 15.08 -12.00
C ASP A 16 41.25 13.67 -12.13
N ARG A 17 41.99 12.70 -11.59
CA ARG A 17 41.34 11.47 -11.12
C ARG A 17 40.34 11.90 -10.06
N VAL A 18 39.11 12.12 -10.49
CA VAL A 18 37.95 12.09 -9.61
C VAL A 18 37.94 10.68 -9.07
N THR A 19 38.59 10.49 -7.92
CA THR A 19 38.40 9.31 -7.11
C THR A 19 36.96 9.44 -6.65
N GLY A 20 36.08 8.88 -7.47
CA GLY A 20 34.65 8.86 -7.23
C GLY A 20 34.46 8.45 -5.77
N GLY A 21 33.83 9.33 -5.00
CA GLY A 21 33.39 9.07 -3.63
C GLY A 21 32.28 8.02 -3.61
N GLY A 22 32.53 6.88 -4.26
CA GLY A 22 31.78 5.67 -4.11
C GLY A 22 32.15 5.12 -2.74
N THR A 23 31.14 4.90 -1.92
CA THR A 23 31.22 4.05 -0.75
C THR A 23 31.94 2.74 -1.11
N PRO A 24 32.68 2.08 -0.19
CA PRO A 24 33.46 0.87 -0.50
C PRO A 24 32.64 -0.30 -1.08
N GLN A 25 31.30 -0.21 -0.99
CA GLN A 25 30.40 -1.03 -1.78
C GLN A 25 30.10 -0.29 -3.09
N GLY A 26 30.77 -0.68 -4.18
CA GLY A 26 30.53 -0.14 -5.53
C GLY A 26 29.06 -0.28 -5.97
N LEU A 27 28.75 0.22 -7.18
CA LEU A 27 27.41 0.19 -7.77
C LEU A 27 26.74 -1.20 -7.63
N GLU A 28 27.52 -2.26 -7.80
CA GLU A 28 27.11 -3.66 -7.65
C GLU A 28 26.54 -3.98 -6.25
N GLY A 29 27.16 -3.49 -5.18
CA GLY A 29 26.66 -3.70 -3.81
C GLY A 29 25.39 -2.91 -3.51
N SER A 30 25.19 -1.75 -4.16
CA SER A 30 23.94 -1.00 -4.09
C SER A 30 22.82 -1.70 -4.87
N VAL A 31 23.12 -2.22 -6.06
CA VAL A 31 22.18 -2.99 -6.89
C VAL A 31 21.75 -4.28 -6.17
N ALA A 32 22.67 -5.00 -5.53
CA ALA A 32 22.34 -6.19 -4.76
C ALA A 32 21.32 -5.90 -3.64
N ARG A 33 21.52 -4.82 -2.88
CA ARG A 33 20.56 -4.40 -1.83
C ARG A 33 19.17 -4.06 -2.39
N PHE A 34 19.11 -3.45 -3.57
CA PHE A 34 17.83 -3.19 -4.23
C PHE A 34 17.13 -4.49 -4.63
N LEU A 35 17.85 -5.47 -5.17
CA LEU A 35 17.28 -6.78 -5.51
C LEU A 35 16.77 -7.51 -4.28
N ASP A 36 17.53 -7.51 -3.18
CA ASP A 36 17.10 -8.09 -1.91
C ASP A 36 15.84 -7.39 -1.38
N THR A 37 15.79 -6.06 -1.47
CA THR A 37 14.62 -5.26 -1.05
C THR A 37 13.40 -5.60 -1.89
N VAL A 38 13.54 -5.70 -3.22
CA VAL A 38 12.43 -6.09 -4.11
C VAL A 38 11.92 -7.48 -3.74
N ALA A 39 12.81 -8.45 -3.56
CA ALA A 39 12.42 -9.82 -3.18
C ALA A 39 11.69 -9.87 -1.82
N GLU A 40 12.12 -9.07 -0.85
CA GLU A 40 11.42 -8.95 0.44
C GLU A 40 10.03 -8.32 0.28
N ARG A 41 9.92 -7.28 -0.56
CA ARG A 41 8.63 -6.60 -0.82
C ARG A 41 7.65 -7.50 -1.56
N ASP A 42 8.11 -8.27 -2.53
CA ASP A 42 7.27 -9.22 -3.26
C ASP A 42 6.72 -10.30 -2.33
N LYS A 43 7.58 -10.88 -1.48
CA LYS A 43 7.12 -11.82 -0.43
C LYS A 43 6.06 -11.20 0.47
N ARG A 44 6.26 -9.94 0.87
CA ARG A 44 5.30 -9.24 1.72
C ARG A 44 3.97 -8.97 1.00
N ILE A 45 4.02 -8.61 -0.28
CA ILE A 45 2.83 -8.44 -1.12
C ILE A 45 2.06 -9.75 -1.23
N ASP A 46 2.74 -10.88 -1.42
CA ASP A 46 2.10 -12.19 -1.49
C ASP A 46 1.41 -12.58 -0.18
N GLU A 47 2.08 -12.38 0.96
CA GLU A 47 1.51 -12.60 2.30
C GLU A 47 0.26 -11.75 2.53
N LEU A 48 0.36 -10.44 2.23
CA LEU A 48 -0.77 -9.52 2.38
C LEU A 48 -1.93 -9.87 1.44
N SER A 49 -1.62 -10.33 0.22
CA SER A 49 -2.62 -10.78 -0.74
C SER A 49 -3.37 -12.01 -0.25
N LYS A 50 -2.67 -12.97 0.36
CA LYS A 50 -3.31 -14.13 1.00
C LYS A 50 -4.22 -13.71 2.15
N LEU A 51 -3.74 -12.86 3.06
CA LEU A 51 -4.56 -12.34 4.17
C LEU A 51 -5.80 -11.61 3.67
N LYS A 52 -5.68 -10.82 2.59
CA LYS A 52 -6.80 -10.14 1.97
C LYS A 52 -7.82 -11.12 1.39
N CYS A 53 -7.35 -12.15 0.66
CA CYS A 53 -8.22 -13.19 0.12
C CYS A 53 -8.95 -13.94 1.24
N ASP A 54 -8.25 -14.35 2.29
CA ASP A 54 -8.85 -15.06 3.44
C ASP A 54 -9.93 -14.22 4.13
N ALA A 55 -9.69 -12.92 4.31
CA ALA A 55 -10.68 -12.00 4.87
C ALA A 55 -11.93 -11.90 3.98
N ILE A 56 -11.75 -11.80 2.65
CA ILE A 56 -12.86 -11.78 1.69
C ILE A 56 -13.63 -13.09 1.76
N THR A 57 -12.96 -14.25 1.76
CA THR A 57 -13.62 -15.56 1.84
C THR A 57 -14.47 -15.70 3.09
N LYS A 58 -13.97 -15.25 4.25
CA LYS A 58 -14.77 -15.25 5.50
C LYS A 58 -15.97 -14.32 5.42
N ILE A 59 -15.81 -13.13 4.86
CA ILE A 59 -16.91 -12.16 4.70
C ILE A 59 -17.97 -12.70 3.71
N ASP A 60 -17.55 -13.29 2.59
CA ASP A 60 -18.47 -13.78 1.55
C ASP A 60 -19.30 -14.99 2.02
N ALA A 61 -18.79 -15.73 3.02
CA ALA A 61 -19.46 -16.85 3.67
C ALA A 61 -20.57 -16.42 4.67
N LEU A 62 -20.72 -15.13 4.95
CA LEU A 62 -21.81 -14.62 5.80
C LEU A 62 -23.16 -14.72 5.10
N ASP A 63 -24.23 -14.97 5.85
CA ASP A 63 -25.61 -15.06 5.36
C ASP A 63 -26.21 -13.66 5.18
N GLU A 64 -25.86 -12.70 6.04
CA GLU A 64 -26.23 -11.29 5.89
C GLU A 64 -25.44 -10.60 4.76
N LYS A 65 -25.89 -10.82 3.51
CA LYS A 65 -25.18 -10.38 2.29
C LYS A 65 -25.01 -8.86 2.17
N LEU A 66 -26.01 -8.07 2.58
CA LEU A 66 -25.88 -6.61 2.52
C LEU A 66 -24.84 -6.10 3.53
N GLY A 67 -24.84 -6.67 4.73
CA GLY A 67 -23.81 -6.38 5.72
C GLY A 67 -22.43 -6.84 5.26
N ALA A 68 -22.31 -8.02 4.65
CA ALA A 68 -21.05 -8.53 4.09
C ALA A 68 -20.43 -7.58 3.04
N ILE A 69 -21.26 -7.02 2.14
CA ILE A 69 -20.81 -6.00 1.19
C ILE A 69 -20.21 -4.80 1.94
N ILE A 70 -20.92 -4.25 2.94
CA ILE A 70 -20.42 -3.12 3.74
C ILE A 70 -19.07 -3.48 4.39
N LEU A 71 -18.96 -4.65 5.02
CA LEU A 71 -17.73 -5.08 5.69
C LEU A 71 -16.55 -5.19 4.73
N ARG A 72 -16.77 -5.71 3.52
CA ARG A 72 -15.71 -5.80 2.49
C ARG A 72 -15.22 -4.41 2.08
N TYR A 73 -16.12 -3.48 1.82
CA TYR A 73 -15.72 -2.13 1.42
C TYR A 73 -15.00 -1.38 2.54
N GLU A 74 -15.49 -1.47 3.77
CA GLU A 74 -14.90 -0.77 4.92
C GLU A 74 -13.57 -1.39 5.34
N PHE A 75 -13.51 -2.69 5.59
CA PHE A 75 -12.36 -3.32 6.25
C PHE A 75 -11.34 -3.93 5.28
N VAL A 76 -11.73 -4.25 4.05
CA VAL A 76 -10.82 -4.87 3.06
C VAL A 76 -10.40 -3.89 1.97
N LEU A 77 -11.31 -3.02 1.52
CA LEU A 77 -11.05 -2.03 0.47
C LEU A 77 -10.71 -0.64 1.02
N ASN A 78 -10.69 -0.48 2.35
CA ASN A 78 -10.27 0.72 3.06
C ASN A 78 -11.12 1.97 2.71
N ASN A 79 -12.41 1.77 2.44
CA ASN A 79 -13.34 2.87 2.28
C ASN A 79 -13.73 3.43 3.65
N SER A 80 -14.11 4.72 3.67
CA SER A 80 -14.76 5.28 4.84
C SER A 80 -16.06 4.53 5.15
N THR A 81 -16.47 4.50 6.42
CA THR A 81 -17.72 3.86 6.84
C THR A 81 -18.94 4.42 6.09
N GLU A 82 -18.96 5.73 5.85
CA GLU A 82 -20.06 6.39 5.11
C GLU A 82 -20.06 6.01 3.62
N ASP A 83 -18.90 5.85 2.98
CA ASP A 83 -18.85 5.38 1.59
C ASP A 83 -19.18 3.90 1.48
N ALA A 84 -18.79 3.08 2.46
CA ALA A 84 -19.18 1.67 2.51
C ALA A 84 -20.71 1.49 2.61
N TYR A 85 -21.40 2.35 3.36
CA TYR A 85 -22.87 2.33 3.42
C TYR A 85 -23.55 2.63 2.08
N LYS A 86 -22.94 3.48 1.24
CA LYS A 86 -23.48 3.80 -0.09
C LYS A 86 -23.41 2.60 -1.05
N MET A 87 -22.55 1.62 -0.78
CA MET A 87 -22.32 0.48 -1.69
C MET A 87 -23.49 -0.50 -1.77
N ILE A 88 -24.38 -0.51 -0.78
CA ILE A 88 -25.57 -1.36 -0.80
C ILE A 88 -26.76 -0.71 -1.53
N GLY A 89 -26.60 0.50 -2.08
CA GLY A 89 -27.64 1.18 -2.86
C GLY A 89 -28.73 1.79 -2.00
N CYS A 90 -29.98 1.80 -2.50
CA CYS A 90 -31.18 2.56 -2.07
C CYS A 90 -31.68 2.38 -0.61
N TYR A 91 -30.79 2.14 0.35
CA TYR A 91 -31.07 2.00 1.76
C TYR A 91 -30.72 3.28 2.52
N SER A 92 -31.53 3.59 3.52
CA SER A 92 -31.18 4.65 4.49
C SER A 92 -29.95 4.25 5.31
N THR A 93 -29.23 5.24 5.82
CA THR A 93 -28.10 5.04 6.74
C THR A 93 -28.48 4.18 7.95
N LYS A 94 -29.73 4.31 8.44
CA LYS A 94 -30.24 3.50 9.56
C LYS A 94 -30.33 2.02 9.20
N GLN A 95 -30.81 1.69 7.99
CA GLN A 95 -30.85 0.32 7.48
C GLN A 95 -29.44 -0.23 7.27
N ALA A 96 -28.55 0.55 6.64
CA ALA A 96 -27.15 0.15 6.41
C ALA A 96 -26.43 -0.19 7.73
N LYS A 97 -26.57 0.65 8.76
CA LYS A 97 -26.05 0.38 10.10
C LYS A 97 -26.57 -0.94 10.68
N ARG A 98 -27.86 -1.24 10.51
CA ARG A 98 -28.46 -2.49 10.99
C ARG A 98 -27.90 -3.71 10.26
N TYR A 99 -27.74 -3.65 8.94
CA TYR A 99 -27.13 -4.74 8.17
C TYR A 99 -25.67 -4.96 8.57
N LYS A 100 -24.88 -3.88 8.70
CA LYS A 100 -23.51 -3.96 9.21
C LYS A 100 -23.45 -4.62 10.59
N GLN A 101 -24.31 -4.21 11.52
CA GLN A 101 -24.34 -4.78 12.87
C GLN A 101 -24.64 -6.28 12.86
N LYS A 102 -25.65 -6.70 12.07
CA LYS A 102 -25.99 -8.13 11.93
C LYS A 102 -24.82 -8.94 11.37
N ALA A 103 -24.17 -8.45 10.31
CA ALA A 103 -23.03 -9.14 9.72
C ALA A 103 -21.83 -9.23 10.67
N LEU A 104 -21.57 -8.19 11.49
CA LEU A 104 -20.51 -8.23 12.51
C LEU A 104 -20.80 -9.27 13.60
N LEU A 105 -22.04 -9.35 14.08
CA LEU A 105 -22.45 -10.35 15.06
C LEU A 105 -22.31 -11.77 14.48
N GLU A 106 -22.77 -11.96 13.26
CA GLU A 106 -22.65 -13.24 12.55
C GLU A 106 -21.19 -13.63 12.33
N PHE A 107 -20.33 -12.70 11.90
CA PHE A 107 -18.91 -12.94 11.72
C PHE A 107 -18.24 -13.36 13.03
N GLY A 108 -18.58 -12.69 14.13
CA GLY A 108 -18.10 -13.05 15.46
C GLY A 108 -18.52 -14.47 15.86
N GLN A 109 -19.78 -14.85 15.59
CA GLN A 109 -20.31 -16.19 15.88
C GLN A 109 -19.70 -17.30 15.02
N LYS A 110 -19.36 -17.01 13.76
CA LYS A 110 -18.85 -18.02 12.82
C LYS A 110 -17.34 -18.24 12.91
N PHE A 111 -16.57 -17.21 13.25
CA PHE A 111 -15.12 -17.22 13.03
C PHE A 111 -14.27 -16.77 14.22
N VAL A 112 -14.87 -16.31 15.32
CA VAL A 112 -14.13 -15.76 16.47
C VAL A 112 -14.51 -16.46 17.77
N LEU A 113 -15.80 -16.66 18.00
CA LEU A 113 -16.36 -17.43 19.13
C LEU A 113 -16.44 -18.91 18.75
#